data_AF-A0A2D8LWD4-F1
#
_entry.id   AF-A0A2D8LWD4-F1
#
_cell.length_a   1.000
_cell.length_b   1.000
_cell.length_c   1.000
_cell.angle_alpha   90.00
_cell.angle_beta   90.00
_cell.angle_gamma   90.00
#
_symmetry.space_group_name_H-M   'P 1'
#
loop_
_entity.id
_entity.type
_entity.pdbx_description
1 polymer ?
#
loop_
_entity_poly.entity_id
_entity_poly.type
_entity_poly.pdbx_seq_one_letter_code
_entity_poly.pdbx_strand_id
1 'polypeptide(L)'
;MPVPARTPVIVGRAQIVDTEPDLDNPADPIQLMTRAAAAAVADAGIDASSIDLVGVVAGLFRHPNPGRAIGDALGISASATSVLTTWGGNTPIAFVGELGDRLARGEADMIVMVGGETGLTRAALRKAGLPSPAVIRESPIEEPASWGAALTMGANADVARGGELPRNTYAVFDSARRAAAGHTLDEARDAAAALWA
;
A
#
# COMPACT_ATOMS: atom_id res chain seq x y z
N MET A 1 -9.01 11.02 33.11
CA MET A 1 -10.18 10.61 32.29
C MET A 1 -9.89 9.22 31.75
N PRO A 2 -10.81 8.24 31.86
CA PRO A 2 -10.56 6.89 31.33
C PRO A 2 -10.51 6.91 29.80
N VAL A 3 -9.66 6.06 29.22
CA VAL A 3 -9.61 5.82 27.77
C VAL A 3 -10.86 5.03 27.36
N PRO A 4 -11.62 5.45 26.33
CA PRO A 4 -12.76 4.70 25.83
C PRO A 4 -12.41 3.26 25.45
N ALA A 5 -13.31 2.30 25.73
CA ALA A 5 -13.06 0.88 25.49
C ALA A 5 -12.77 0.52 24.02
N ARG A 6 -13.27 1.33 23.07
CA ARG A 6 -13.07 1.16 21.63
C ARG A 6 -12.01 2.08 21.04
N THR A 7 -11.11 2.63 21.85
CA THR A 7 -9.99 3.41 21.32
C THR A 7 -9.09 2.51 20.47
N PRO A 8 -8.92 2.79 19.16
CA PRO A 8 -8.09 1.97 18.28
C PRO A 8 -6.62 2.01 18.70
N VAL A 9 -5.93 0.88 18.61
CA VAL A 9 -4.50 0.74 18.89
C VAL A 9 -3.84 -0.17 17.85
N ILE A 10 -2.57 0.09 17.53
CA ILE A 10 -1.76 -0.82 16.70
C ILE A 10 -1.06 -1.77 17.66
N VAL A 11 -1.31 -3.08 17.50
CA VAL A 11 -0.79 -4.13 18.39
C VAL A 11 0.30 -4.99 17.76
N GLY A 12 0.47 -4.94 16.45
CA GLY A 12 1.55 -5.63 15.75
C GLY A 12 1.89 -4.96 14.43
N ARG A 13 3.13 -5.13 13.98
CA ARG A 13 3.63 -4.58 12.72
C ARG A 13 4.72 -5.46 12.13
N ALA A 14 4.85 -5.42 10.81
CA ALA A 14 5.98 -6.01 10.13
C ALA A 14 6.23 -5.34 8.78
N GLN A 15 7.46 -5.48 8.30
CA GLN A 15 7.86 -5.10 6.96
C GLN A 15 8.74 -6.21 6.40
N ILE A 16 8.44 -6.63 5.17
CA ILE A 16 9.24 -7.61 4.43
C ILE A 16 9.83 -6.91 3.22
N VAL A 17 11.14 -7.05 3.03
CA VAL A 17 11.85 -6.58 1.85
C VAL A 17 12.60 -7.76 1.26
N ASP A 18 12.26 -8.13 0.04
CA ASP A 18 12.98 -9.14 -0.72
C ASP A 18 14.07 -8.47 -1.57
N THR A 19 15.28 -8.39 -1.01
CA THR A 19 16.42 -7.71 -1.65
C THR A 19 17.09 -8.56 -2.73
N GLU A 20 16.93 -9.87 -2.66
CA GLU A 20 17.54 -10.86 -3.56
C GLU A 20 16.46 -11.81 -4.08
N PRO A 21 15.57 -11.33 -4.98
CA PRO A 21 14.43 -12.10 -5.42
C PRO A 21 14.86 -13.38 -6.14
N ASP A 22 14.32 -14.51 -5.69
CA ASP A 22 14.43 -15.80 -6.35
C ASP A 22 13.78 -15.72 -7.75
N LEU A 23 14.56 -15.98 -8.79
CA LEU A 23 14.08 -15.91 -10.18
C LEU A 23 13.41 -17.21 -10.64
N ASP A 24 13.70 -18.34 -9.98
CA ASP A 24 13.07 -19.63 -10.26
C ASP A 24 11.68 -19.70 -9.62
N ASN A 25 11.51 -19.05 -8.47
CA ASN A 25 10.22 -18.92 -7.78
C ASN A 25 9.95 -17.47 -7.28
N PRO A 26 9.72 -16.52 -8.19
CA PRO A 26 9.57 -15.11 -7.85
C PRO A 26 8.31 -14.85 -7.03
N ALA A 27 8.50 -14.22 -5.86
CA ALA A 27 7.39 -13.82 -5.03
C ALA A 27 6.50 -12.78 -5.73
N ASP A 28 5.20 -13.01 -5.75
CA ASP A 28 4.22 -12.02 -6.19
C ASP A 28 3.86 -11.03 -5.04
N PRO A 29 3.20 -9.90 -5.35
CA PRO A 29 2.82 -8.92 -4.33
C PRO A 29 1.90 -9.46 -3.24
N ILE A 30 1.00 -10.39 -3.57
CA ILE A 30 0.11 -11.04 -2.58
C ILE A 30 0.95 -11.89 -1.64
N GLN A 31 1.88 -12.68 -2.15
CA GLN A 31 2.78 -13.50 -1.34
C GLN A 31 3.65 -12.65 -0.39
N LEU A 32 4.20 -11.52 -0.86
CA LEU A 32 4.94 -10.62 0.02
C LEU A 32 4.04 -9.98 1.09
N MET A 33 2.83 -9.55 0.72
CA MET A 33 1.84 -9.03 1.68
C MET A 33 1.40 -10.10 2.69
N THR A 34 1.20 -11.35 2.27
CA THR A 34 0.87 -12.48 3.15
C THR A 34 1.98 -12.73 4.16
N ARG A 35 3.27 -12.71 3.74
CA ARG A 35 4.41 -12.84 4.66
C ARG A 35 4.46 -11.69 5.67
N ALA A 36 4.23 -10.45 5.23
CA ALA A 36 4.20 -9.29 6.12
C ALA A 36 3.02 -9.36 7.10
N ALA A 37 1.83 -9.74 6.64
CA ALA A 37 0.66 -9.93 7.49
C ALA A 37 0.87 -11.05 8.52
N ALA A 38 1.43 -12.19 8.12
CA ALA A 38 1.77 -13.28 9.04
C ALA A 38 2.73 -12.81 10.14
N ALA A 39 3.77 -12.05 9.77
CA ALA A 39 4.73 -11.50 10.72
C ALA A 39 4.11 -10.46 11.66
N ALA A 40 3.20 -9.61 11.17
CA ALA A 40 2.47 -8.66 12.01
C ALA A 40 1.51 -9.34 12.99
N VAL A 41 0.84 -10.42 12.57
CA VAL A 41 0.00 -11.27 13.43
C VAL A 41 0.84 -11.93 14.53
N ALA A 42 2.02 -12.45 14.17
CA ALA A 42 2.95 -13.03 15.14
C ALA A 42 3.49 -11.98 16.13
N ASP A 43 3.83 -10.78 15.65
CA ASP A 43 4.26 -9.65 16.49
C ASP A 43 3.17 -9.22 17.49
N ALA A 44 1.90 -9.25 17.07
CA ALA A 44 0.76 -8.99 17.94
C ALA A 44 0.47 -10.12 18.96
N GLY A 45 1.00 -11.33 18.75
CA GLY A 45 0.73 -12.48 19.60
C GLY A 45 -0.73 -12.96 19.57
N ILE A 46 -1.42 -12.74 18.44
CA ILE A 46 -2.84 -13.11 18.26
C ILE A 46 -3.00 -14.31 17.33
N ASP A 47 -4.16 -14.95 17.38
CA ASP A 47 -4.59 -15.91 16.39
C ASP A 47 -5.18 -15.17 15.18
N ALA A 48 -4.77 -15.51 13.95
CA ALA A 48 -5.26 -14.90 12.72
C ALA A 48 -6.79 -15.05 12.56
N SER A 49 -7.38 -16.11 13.11
CA SER A 49 -8.83 -16.33 13.09
C SER A 49 -9.64 -15.27 13.85
N SER A 50 -8.99 -14.46 14.70
CA SER A 50 -9.62 -13.33 15.39
C SER A 50 -9.80 -12.09 14.51
N ILE A 51 -9.14 -12.03 13.35
CA ILE A 51 -9.26 -10.92 12.41
C ILE A 51 -10.62 -10.97 11.71
N ASP A 52 -11.35 -9.87 11.74
CA ASP A 52 -12.66 -9.72 11.11
C ASP A 52 -12.65 -8.77 9.90
N LEU A 53 -11.53 -8.07 9.64
CA LEU A 53 -11.33 -7.26 8.44
C LEU A 53 -9.88 -7.33 7.91
N VAL A 54 -9.75 -7.58 6.60
CA VAL A 54 -8.49 -7.49 5.86
C VAL A 54 -8.55 -6.28 4.91
N GLY A 55 -7.77 -5.26 5.22
CA GLY A 55 -7.64 -4.04 4.41
C GLY A 55 -6.38 -4.10 3.54
N VAL A 56 -6.54 -4.01 2.22
CA VAL A 56 -5.42 -4.01 1.27
C VAL A 56 -5.33 -2.67 0.57
N VAL A 57 -4.16 -2.04 0.66
CA VAL A 57 -3.84 -0.84 -0.14
C VAL A 57 -3.59 -1.27 -1.58
N ALA A 58 -4.33 -0.68 -2.52
CA ALA A 58 -4.11 -0.92 -3.94
C ALA A 58 -2.72 -0.48 -4.39
N GLY A 59 -2.10 -1.31 -5.24
CA GLY A 59 -0.79 -1.06 -5.81
C GLY A 59 -0.64 -1.73 -7.18
N LEU A 60 0.58 -1.78 -7.69
CA LEU A 60 0.93 -2.35 -9.01
C LEU A 60 0.84 -3.89 -9.00
N PHE A 61 -0.37 -4.40 -8.87
CA PHE A 61 -0.77 -5.79 -8.99
C PHE A 61 -2.20 -5.89 -9.55
N ARG A 62 -2.58 -7.08 -10.00
CA ARG A 62 -3.97 -7.38 -10.39
C ARG A 62 -4.39 -8.63 -9.63
N HIS A 63 -5.34 -8.48 -8.73
CA HIS A 63 -5.99 -9.58 -8.05
C HIS A 63 -7.42 -9.16 -7.74
N PRO A 64 -8.45 -9.99 -8.02
CA PRO A 64 -9.84 -9.60 -7.83
C PRO A 64 -10.18 -9.33 -6.36
N ASN A 65 -9.68 -10.14 -5.44
CA ASN A 65 -9.82 -9.90 -3.99
C ASN A 65 -8.53 -10.28 -3.24
N PRO A 66 -7.54 -9.38 -3.17
CA PRO A 66 -6.26 -9.67 -2.52
C PRO A 66 -6.43 -9.95 -1.02
N GLY A 67 -7.38 -9.27 -0.35
CA GLY A 67 -7.62 -9.47 1.08
C GLY A 67 -8.12 -10.87 1.38
N ARG A 68 -8.99 -11.43 0.51
CA ARG A 68 -9.44 -12.82 0.63
C ARG A 68 -8.30 -13.82 0.45
N ALA A 69 -7.46 -13.64 -0.58
CA ALA A 69 -6.31 -14.52 -0.81
C ALA A 69 -5.31 -14.53 0.36
N ILE A 70 -5.07 -13.37 0.97
CA ILE A 70 -4.24 -13.27 2.19
C ILE A 70 -4.95 -13.97 3.35
N GLY A 71 -6.25 -13.73 3.53
CA GLY A 71 -7.03 -14.33 4.61
C GLY A 71 -7.04 -15.85 4.55
N ASP A 72 -7.29 -16.43 3.38
CA ASP A 72 -7.28 -17.88 3.16
C ASP A 72 -5.89 -18.48 3.47
N ALA A 73 -4.81 -17.79 3.09
CA ALA A 73 -3.44 -18.25 3.35
C ALA A 73 -3.05 -18.20 4.84
N LEU A 74 -3.67 -17.32 5.64
CA LEU A 74 -3.38 -17.14 7.07
C LEU A 74 -4.36 -17.83 8.00
N GLY A 75 -5.45 -18.40 7.48
CA GLY A 75 -6.52 -18.98 8.30
C GLY A 75 -7.45 -17.93 8.93
N ILE A 76 -7.56 -16.74 8.34
CA ILE A 76 -8.57 -15.74 8.70
C ILE A 76 -9.94 -16.27 8.31
N SER A 77 -10.97 -16.02 9.12
CA SER A 77 -12.34 -16.49 8.85
C SER A 77 -12.82 -16.05 7.47
N ALA A 78 -13.49 -16.94 6.73
CA ALA A 78 -14.14 -16.61 5.47
C ALA A 78 -15.26 -15.55 5.61
N SER A 79 -15.72 -15.29 6.83
CA SER A 79 -16.67 -14.20 7.14
C SER A 79 -15.99 -12.84 7.35
N ALA A 80 -14.66 -12.78 7.37
CA ALA A 80 -13.95 -11.52 7.52
C ALA A 80 -14.18 -10.63 6.29
N THR A 81 -14.40 -9.34 6.54
CA THR A 81 -14.61 -8.36 5.48
C THR A 81 -13.30 -8.13 4.74
N SER A 82 -13.34 -8.14 3.41
CA SER A 82 -12.20 -7.71 2.60
C SER A 82 -12.44 -6.31 2.04
N VAL A 83 -11.48 -5.42 2.21
CA VAL A 83 -11.50 -4.06 1.67
C VAL A 83 -10.28 -3.83 0.79
N LEU A 84 -10.48 -3.37 -0.44
CA LEU A 84 -9.42 -2.92 -1.35
C LEU A 84 -9.54 -1.41 -1.55
N THR A 85 -8.45 -0.68 -1.30
CA THR A 85 -8.48 0.77 -1.52
C THR A 85 -8.46 1.13 -3.01
N THR A 86 -8.77 2.38 -3.34
CA THR A 86 -8.36 2.98 -4.61
C THR A 86 -6.87 3.34 -4.58
N TRP A 87 -6.35 3.78 -5.72
CA TRP A 87 -4.97 4.23 -5.87
C TRP A 87 -4.76 5.63 -5.30
N GLY A 88 -3.61 5.87 -4.66
CA GLY A 88 -3.21 7.21 -4.23
C GLY A 88 -2.03 7.19 -3.26
N GLY A 89 -1.14 8.17 -3.37
CA GLY A 89 0.04 8.26 -2.49
C GLY A 89 -0.31 8.59 -1.04
N ASN A 90 -1.41 9.30 -0.82
CA ASN A 90 -1.96 9.59 0.52
C ASN A 90 -2.90 8.48 1.02
N THR A 91 -3.28 7.52 0.18
CA THR A 91 -4.25 6.47 0.53
C THR A 91 -3.81 5.64 1.73
N PRO A 92 -2.54 5.20 1.89
CA PRO A 92 -2.15 4.42 3.06
C PRO A 92 -2.45 5.14 4.38
N ILE A 93 -2.06 6.41 4.50
CA ILE A 93 -2.25 7.15 5.76
C ILE A 93 -3.74 7.49 6.00
N ALA A 94 -4.48 7.84 4.95
CA ALA A 94 -5.91 8.10 5.07
C ALA A 94 -6.68 6.82 5.44
N PHE A 95 -6.26 5.67 4.92
CA PHE A 95 -6.90 4.38 5.20
C PHE A 95 -6.67 3.91 6.64
N VAL A 96 -5.50 4.19 7.23
CA VAL A 96 -5.29 3.97 8.68
C VAL A 96 -6.35 4.73 9.51
N GLY A 97 -6.64 5.98 9.15
CA GLY A 97 -7.68 6.78 9.80
C GLY A 97 -9.07 6.16 9.69
N GLU A 98 -9.47 5.78 8.46
CA GLU A 98 -10.73 5.08 8.22
C GLU A 98 -10.85 3.79 9.06
N LEU A 99 -9.83 2.94 9.06
CA LEU A 99 -9.85 1.68 9.81
C LEU A 99 -9.93 1.92 11.32
N GLY A 100 -9.26 2.96 11.82
CA GLY A 100 -9.42 3.44 13.19
C GLY A 100 -10.85 3.86 13.49
N ASP A 101 -11.49 4.61 12.60
CA ASP A 101 -12.88 5.01 12.79
C ASP A 101 -13.85 3.81 12.77
N ARG A 102 -13.60 2.79 11.93
CA ARG A 102 -14.38 1.53 11.95
C ARG A 102 -14.29 0.80 13.29
N LEU A 103 -13.07 0.68 13.82
CA LEU A 103 -12.82 0.14 15.15
C LEU A 103 -13.57 0.96 16.22
N ALA A 104 -13.48 2.29 16.17
CA ALA A 104 -14.17 3.16 17.12
C ALA A 104 -15.71 3.02 17.04
N ARG A 105 -16.28 2.81 15.85
CA ARG A 105 -17.72 2.67 15.60
C ARG A 105 -18.30 1.28 15.91
N GLY A 106 -17.47 0.25 16.11
CA GLY A 106 -18.00 -1.10 16.32
C GLY A 106 -18.20 -1.93 15.06
N GLU A 107 -17.61 -1.50 13.94
CA GLU A 107 -17.77 -2.18 12.65
C GLU A 107 -16.78 -3.35 12.46
N ALA A 108 -15.76 -3.41 13.30
CA ALA A 108 -14.73 -4.44 13.37
C ALA A 108 -14.09 -4.38 14.77
N ASP A 109 -13.49 -5.47 15.23
CA ASP A 109 -12.76 -5.57 16.49
C ASP A 109 -11.26 -5.88 16.28
N MET A 110 -10.88 -6.50 15.16
CA MET A 110 -9.48 -6.79 14.84
C MET A 110 -9.22 -6.70 13.34
N ILE A 111 -8.39 -5.75 12.94
CA ILE A 111 -8.11 -5.45 11.53
C ILE A 111 -6.65 -5.72 11.22
N VAL A 112 -6.38 -6.35 10.07
CA VAL A 112 -5.05 -6.33 9.46
C VAL A 112 -5.06 -5.43 8.22
N MET A 113 -4.13 -4.48 8.17
CA MET A 113 -3.91 -3.61 7.02
C MET A 113 -2.58 -3.96 6.35
N VAL A 114 -2.58 -4.11 5.03
CA VAL A 114 -1.39 -4.47 4.26
C VAL A 114 -1.28 -3.66 2.98
N GLY A 115 -0.07 -3.55 2.45
CA GLY A 115 0.22 -3.05 1.12
C GLY A 115 1.57 -3.60 0.67
N GLY A 116 1.80 -3.70 -0.62
CA GLY A 116 3.04 -4.28 -1.12
C GLY A 116 3.26 -4.11 -2.61
N GLU A 117 4.52 -4.18 -3.00
CA GLU A 117 4.94 -4.16 -4.39
C GLU A 117 6.13 -5.09 -4.62
N THR A 118 6.33 -5.51 -5.86
CA THR A 118 7.43 -6.39 -6.28
C THR A 118 8.36 -5.68 -7.26
N GLY A 119 8.74 -4.43 -6.95
CA GLY A 119 9.60 -3.61 -7.81
C GLY A 119 10.93 -4.28 -8.15
N LEU A 120 11.63 -4.80 -7.12
CA LEU A 120 12.92 -5.48 -7.28
C LEU A 120 12.78 -6.79 -8.07
N THR A 121 11.80 -7.63 -7.74
CA THR A 121 11.50 -8.87 -8.48
C THR A 121 11.24 -8.60 -9.95
N ARG A 122 10.38 -7.62 -10.27
CA ARG A 122 10.08 -7.22 -11.65
C ARG A 122 11.32 -6.71 -12.38
N ALA A 123 12.16 -5.92 -11.71
CA ALA A 123 13.40 -5.41 -12.29
C ALA A 123 14.40 -6.54 -12.56
N ALA A 124 14.54 -7.50 -11.65
CA ALA A 124 15.45 -8.64 -11.77
C ALA A 124 15.01 -9.60 -12.89
N LEU A 125 13.72 -9.97 -12.95
CA LEU A 125 13.15 -10.78 -14.04
C LEU A 125 13.36 -10.12 -15.40
N ARG A 126 13.08 -8.82 -15.51
CA ARG A 126 13.32 -8.05 -16.74
C ARG A 126 14.79 -8.05 -17.15
N LYS A 127 15.72 -7.88 -16.20
CA LYS A 127 17.17 -7.93 -16.47
C LYS A 127 17.61 -9.31 -16.96
N ALA A 128 16.98 -10.38 -16.47
CA ALA A 128 17.23 -11.76 -16.87
C ALA A 128 16.49 -12.17 -18.17
N GLY A 129 15.63 -11.32 -18.74
CA GLY A 129 14.81 -11.66 -19.90
C GLY A 129 13.68 -12.64 -19.61
N LEU A 130 13.30 -12.79 -18.33
CA LEU A 130 12.23 -13.67 -17.87
C LEU A 130 10.88 -12.94 -17.85
N PRO A 131 9.75 -13.65 -18.06
CA PRO A 131 8.43 -13.05 -17.98
C PRO A 131 8.11 -12.61 -16.55
N SER A 132 7.23 -11.61 -16.40
CA SER A 132 6.65 -11.29 -15.10
C SER A 132 5.73 -12.42 -14.62
N PRO A 133 5.58 -12.63 -13.31
CA PRO A 133 4.70 -13.67 -12.77
C PRO A 133 3.26 -13.48 -13.29
N ALA A 134 2.60 -14.58 -13.61
CA ALA A 134 1.25 -14.56 -14.17
C ALA A 134 0.25 -13.94 -13.17
N VAL A 135 -0.70 -13.18 -13.69
CA VAL A 135 -1.84 -12.68 -12.91
C VAL A 135 -2.75 -13.87 -12.59
N ILE A 136 -2.88 -14.22 -11.31
CA ILE A 136 -3.84 -15.24 -10.86
C ILE A 136 -5.25 -14.73 -11.17
N ARG A 137 -5.96 -15.46 -12.03
CA ARG A 137 -7.37 -15.24 -12.36
C ARG A 137 -8.14 -16.47 -11.90
N GLU A 138 -8.40 -16.54 -10.61
CA GLU A 138 -9.35 -17.52 -10.09
C GLU A 138 -10.78 -17.00 -10.24
N SER A 139 -11.70 -17.90 -10.58
CA SER A 139 -13.13 -17.66 -10.81
C SER A 139 -13.96 -18.54 -9.85
N PRO A 140 -15.12 -18.08 -9.34
CA PRO A 140 -15.49 -16.71 -9.02
C PRO A 140 -15.00 -16.33 -7.61
N ILE A 141 -14.45 -15.14 -7.49
CA ILE A 141 -14.01 -14.57 -6.21
C ILE A 141 -15.01 -13.49 -5.82
N GLU A 142 -15.49 -13.50 -4.58
CA GLU A 142 -16.31 -12.43 -4.01
C GLU A 142 -15.57 -11.10 -4.13
N GLU A 143 -16.21 -10.06 -4.67
CA GLU A 143 -15.56 -8.75 -4.83
C GLU A 143 -15.33 -8.10 -3.47
N PRO A 144 -14.14 -7.52 -3.21
CA PRO A 144 -13.89 -6.79 -1.99
C PRO A 144 -14.71 -5.50 -1.96
N ALA A 145 -15.03 -5.01 -0.76
CA ALA A 145 -15.51 -3.65 -0.61
C ALA A 145 -14.42 -2.67 -1.11
N SER A 146 -14.84 -1.63 -1.84
CA SER A 146 -13.92 -0.59 -2.32
C SER A 146 -13.91 0.60 -1.36
N TRP A 147 -12.73 1.16 -1.09
CA TRP A 147 -12.60 2.38 -0.29
C TRP A 147 -11.67 3.41 -0.92
N GLY A 148 -12.08 4.68 -0.92
CA GLY A 148 -11.31 5.80 -1.45
C GLY A 148 -11.88 6.36 -2.76
N ALA A 149 -11.48 7.58 -3.09
CA ALA A 149 -11.86 8.22 -4.35
C ALA A 149 -11.06 7.66 -5.51
N ALA A 150 -11.67 7.58 -6.70
CA ALA A 150 -10.95 7.21 -7.91
C ALA A 150 -9.78 8.18 -8.16
N LEU A 151 -8.58 7.64 -8.41
CA LEU A 151 -7.41 8.45 -8.69
C LEU A 151 -7.63 9.20 -10.00
N THR A 152 -7.62 10.54 -9.92
CA THR A 152 -7.58 11.42 -11.08
C THR A 152 -6.14 11.89 -11.25
N MET A 153 -5.46 11.40 -12.29
CA MET A 153 -4.01 11.60 -12.51
C MET A 153 -3.58 13.05 -12.80
N GLY A 154 -4.52 13.99 -12.88
CA GLY A 154 -4.28 15.42 -13.09
C GLY A 154 -5.46 16.06 -13.80
N ALA A 155 -5.55 17.39 -13.74
CA ALA A 155 -6.52 18.10 -14.57
C ALA A 155 -6.10 18.02 -16.05
N ASN A 156 -7.07 17.97 -16.96
CA ASN A 156 -6.79 17.93 -18.41
C ASN A 156 -5.86 19.08 -18.87
N ALA A 157 -5.98 20.24 -18.21
CA ALA A 157 -5.14 21.40 -18.48
C ALA A 157 -3.66 21.19 -18.10
N ASP A 158 -3.37 20.44 -17.05
CA ASP A 158 -2.00 20.16 -16.60
C ASP A 158 -1.36 19.10 -17.50
N VAL A 159 -2.11 18.05 -17.82
CA VAL A 159 -1.69 17.00 -18.77
C VAL A 159 -1.34 17.61 -20.14
N ALA A 160 -2.16 18.52 -20.66
CA ALA A 160 -1.90 19.21 -21.92
C ALA A 160 -0.61 20.06 -21.92
N ARG A 161 -0.05 20.36 -20.74
CA ARG A 161 1.17 21.15 -20.54
C ARG A 161 2.36 20.31 -20.06
N GLY A 162 2.25 18.99 -20.12
CA GLY A 162 3.32 18.09 -19.68
C GLY A 162 3.31 17.79 -18.17
N GLY A 163 2.20 18.06 -17.46
CA GLY A 163 2.04 17.77 -16.03
C GLY A 163 1.54 16.36 -15.71
N GLU A 164 1.58 15.43 -16.66
CA GLU A 164 0.97 14.10 -16.55
C GLU A 164 1.76 13.15 -15.65
N LEU A 165 3.05 13.41 -15.43
CA LEU A 165 3.92 12.60 -14.59
C LEU A 165 4.31 13.38 -13.33
N PRO A 166 4.29 12.75 -12.15
CA PRO A 166 4.65 13.41 -10.89
C PRO A 166 6.00 14.14 -10.95
N ARG A 167 7.00 13.58 -11.64
CA ARG A 167 8.31 14.23 -11.80
C ARG A 167 8.23 15.62 -12.45
N ASN A 168 7.31 15.83 -13.40
CA ASN A 168 7.16 17.10 -14.11
C ASN A 168 6.47 18.11 -13.18
N THR A 169 5.39 17.70 -12.51
CA THR A 169 4.63 18.55 -11.58
C THR A 169 5.46 18.95 -10.35
N TYR A 170 6.17 18.00 -9.73
CA TYR A 170 7.05 18.29 -8.59
C TYR A 170 8.22 19.22 -8.97
N ALA A 171 8.74 19.12 -10.20
CA ALA A 171 9.78 20.06 -10.66
C ALA A 171 9.27 21.50 -10.77
N VAL A 172 8.01 21.70 -11.17
CA VAL A 172 7.37 23.02 -11.18
C VAL A 172 7.16 23.53 -9.76
N PHE A 173 6.70 22.68 -8.83
CA PHE A 173 6.55 23.06 -7.42
C PHE A 173 7.88 23.42 -6.76
N ASP A 174 8.95 22.66 -7.02
CA ASP A 174 10.27 22.98 -6.48
C ASP A 174 10.82 24.29 -7.08
N SER A 175 10.62 24.53 -8.38
CA SER A 175 10.98 25.79 -9.02
C SER A 175 10.25 26.99 -8.41
N ALA A 176 8.94 26.85 -8.13
CA ALA A 176 8.13 27.88 -7.49
C ALA A 176 8.57 28.11 -6.03
N ARG A 177 8.83 27.05 -5.27
CA ARG A 177 9.34 27.11 -3.89
C ARG A 177 10.69 27.82 -3.84
N ARG A 178 11.62 27.49 -4.73
CA ARG A 178 12.92 28.15 -4.87
C ARG A 178 12.76 29.65 -5.13
N ALA A 179 11.92 30.01 -6.10
CA ALA A 179 11.67 31.40 -6.45
C ALA A 179 11.07 32.19 -5.28
N ALA A 180 10.10 31.61 -4.56
CA ALA A 180 9.48 32.23 -3.38
C ALA A 180 10.47 32.42 -2.22
N ALA A 181 11.45 31.53 -2.09
CA ALA A 181 12.51 31.62 -1.09
C ALA A 181 13.66 32.56 -1.50
N GLY A 182 13.68 33.08 -2.73
CA GLY A 182 14.78 33.91 -3.25
C GLY A 182 16.10 33.16 -3.45
N HIS A 183 16.05 31.82 -3.47
CA HIS A 183 17.25 30.99 -3.59
C HIS A 183 17.78 30.95 -5.03
N THR A 184 19.11 31.00 -5.15
CA THR A 184 19.85 30.62 -6.36
C THR A 184 19.67 29.13 -6.66
N LEU A 185 20.11 28.70 -7.85
CA LEU A 185 20.07 27.28 -8.22
C LEU A 185 21.00 26.44 -7.34
N ASP A 186 22.20 26.94 -7.03
CA ASP A 186 23.17 26.22 -6.21
C ASP A 186 22.67 26.07 -4.77
N GLU A 187 22.09 27.12 -4.17
CA GLU A 187 21.49 27.03 -2.82
C GLU A 187 20.33 26.03 -2.76
N ALA A 188 19.46 26.02 -3.77
CA ALA A 188 18.36 25.06 -3.82
C ALA A 188 18.85 23.62 -4.00
N ARG A 189 19.86 23.42 -4.86
CA ARG A 189 20.50 22.12 -5.08
C ARG A 189 21.16 21.63 -3.80
N ASP A 190 21.93 22.47 -3.12
CA ASP A 190 22.67 22.09 -1.93
C ASP A 190 21.72 21.82 -0.76
N ALA A 191 20.64 22.60 -0.62
CA ALA A 191 19.59 22.31 0.35
C ALA A 191 18.87 20.99 0.07
N ALA A 192 18.58 20.69 -1.20
CA ALA A 192 18.01 19.40 -1.58
C ALA A 192 19.00 18.26 -1.30
N ALA A 193 20.27 18.39 -1.69
CA ALA A 193 21.31 17.40 -1.42
C ALA A 193 21.47 17.14 0.08
N ALA A 194 21.48 18.18 0.91
CA ALA A 194 21.55 18.06 2.36
C ALA A 194 20.33 17.36 2.98
N LEU A 195 19.14 17.49 2.38
CA LEU A 195 17.94 16.78 2.82
C LEU A 195 17.99 15.28 2.49
N TRP A 196 18.70 14.89 1.43
CA TRP A 196 18.75 13.52 0.89
C TRP A 196 20.09 12.78 1.12
N ALA A 197 21.05 13.40 1.82
CA ALA A 197 22.35 12.82 2.16
C ALA A 197 22.27 11.84 3.34
#